data_AF-A0A8J5HRM3-F1
#
_entry.id   AF-A0A8J5HRM3-F1
#
_cell.length_a   1.000
_cell.length_b   1.000
_cell.length_c   1.000
_cell.angle_alpha   90.00
_cell.angle_beta   90.00
_cell.angle_gamma   90.00
#
_symmetry.space_group_name_H-M   'P 1'
#
loop_
_entity.id
_entity.type
_entity.pdbx_description
1 polymer ?
#
loop_
_entity_poly.entity_id
_entity_poly.type
_entity_poly.pdbx_seq_one_letter_code
_entity_poly.pdbx_strand_id
1 'polypeptide(L)' 'MLTYWITDEPCMLPGTATHQIGVGGFVINNNKEHYLHKLILQYAGALFLSIQVLVVKEKKCPSKSHGIWKLPTGFINKVF' A
#
# COMPACT_ATOMS: atom_id res chain seq x y z
N MET A 1 10.82 21.36 18.21
CA MET A 1 12.20 21.86 18.23
C MET A 1 12.21 23.18 17.47
N LEU A 2 12.76 24.25 18.06
CA LEU A 2 12.85 25.57 17.45
C LEU A 2 14.32 25.82 17.08
N THR A 3 14.60 26.12 15.81
CA THR A 3 15.94 26.47 15.32
C THR A 3 15.81 27.71 14.45
N TYR A 4 16.68 28.69 14.68
CA TYR A 4 16.69 29.98 13.99
C TYR A 4 18.10 30.24 13.45
N TRP A 5 18.16 30.63 12.17
CA TRP A 5 19.42 30.98 11.51
C TRP A 5 19.68 32.47 11.73
N ILE A 6 20.77 32.79 12.43
CA ILE A 6 21.02 34.13 12.96
C ILE A 6 21.75 35.03 11.93
N THR A 7 22.50 34.43 11.00
CA THR A 7 23.30 35.17 10.01
C THR A 7 22.46 35.60 8.81
N ASP A 8 22.80 36.75 8.18
CA ASP A 8 22.17 37.27 6.95
C ASP A 8 22.48 36.43 5.68
N GLU A 9 23.25 35.34 5.83
CA GLU A 9 23.55 34.37 4.79
C GLU A 9 22.37 33.41 4.51
N PRO A 10 22.31 32.76 3.34
CA PRO A 10 21.28 31.78 3.05
C PRO A 10 21.25 30.67 4.12
N CYS A 11 20.06 30.38 4.63
CA CYS A 11 19.87 29.39 5.68
C CYS A 11 20.27 27.99 5.19
N MET A 12 21.31 27.42 5.77
CA MET A 12 21.81 26.07 5.46
C MET A 12 21.16 24.98 6.34
N LEU A 13 20.15 25.33 7.14
CA LEU A 13 19.44 24.33 7.95
C LEU A 13 18.63 23.40 7.03
N PRO A 14 18.69 22.07 7.25
CA PRO A 14 17.82 21.16 6.52
C PRO A 14 16.36 21.49 6.85
N GLY A 15 15.54 21.67 5.81
CA GLY A 15 14.11 21.94 5.98
C GLY A 15 13.43 20.83 6.78
N THR A 16 12.58 21.19 7.74
CA THR A 16 11.78 20.21 8.49
C THR A 16 10.87 19.44 7.52
N ALA A 17 10.82 18.12 7.62
CA ALA A 17 9.97 17.32 6.73
C ALA A 17 8.49 17.71 6.86
N THR A 18 7.90 18.10 5.74
CA THR A 18 6.57 18.75 5.65
C THR A 18 5.42 17.78 5.42
N HIS A 19 5.69 16.57 4.90
CA HIS A 19 4.66 15.64 4.47
C HIS A 19 4.76 14.30 5.19
N GLN A 20 3.61 13.66 5.40
CA GLN A 20 3.53 12.24 5.76
C GLN A 20 3.69 11.40 4.50
N ILE A 21 4.48 10.33 4.58
CA ILE A 21 4.70 9.40 3.48
C ILE A 21 3.91 8.13 3.78
N GLY A 22 3.00 7.78 2.88
CA GLY A 22 2.24 6.53 2.90
C GLY A 22 2.65 5.61 1.76
N VAL A 23 2.59 4.31 1.97
CA VAL A 23 2.84 3.28 0.96
C VAL A 23 1.68 2.30 0.91
N GLY A 24 1.32 1.88 -0.30
CA GLY A 24 0.39 0.78 -0.55
C GLY A 24 1.11 -0.41 -1.17
N GLY A 25 0.83 -1.61 -0.65
CA GLY A 25 1.37 -2.86 -1.19
C GLY A 25 0.39 -3.53 -2.14
N PHE A 26 0.84 -3.87 -3.34
CA PHE A 26 0.09 -4.75 -4.25
C PHE A 26 0.71 -6.15 -4.21
N VAL A 27 0.12 -7.03 -3.39
CA VAL A 27 0.65 -8.38 -3.16
C VAL A 27 -0.12 -9.38 -4.02
N ILE A 28 0.58 -9.96 -4.99
CA ILE A 28 0.03 -10.96 -5.91
C ILE A 28 0.41 -12.35 -5.40
N ASN A 29 -0.59 -13.22 -5.24
CA ASN A 29 -0.34 -14.63 -4.98
C ASN A 29 -0.11 -15.36 -6.30
N ASN A 30 1.13 -15.80 -6.53
CA ASN A 30 1.53 -16.56 -7.71
C ASN A 30 1.38 -18.07 -7.52
N ASN A 31 0.83 -18.52 -6.39
CA ASN A 31 0.55 -19.94 -6.19
C ASN A 31 -0.48 -20.37 -7.23
N LYS A 32 0.00 -21.14 -8.20
CA LYS A 32 -0.82 -21.84 -9.18
C LYS A 32 -1.53 -22.99 -8.44
N GLU A 33 -2.49 -22.67 -7.58
CA GLU A 33 -3.50 -23.64 -7.12
C GLU A 33 -4.30 -24.07 -8.37
N HIS A 34 -3.71 -24.99 -9.14
CA HIS A 34 -4.45 -25.99 -9.89
C HIS A 34 -5.12 -26.88 -8.82
N TYR A 35 -6.29 -27.49 -9.04
CA TYR A 35 -6.24 -28.80 -9.70
C TYR A 35 -7.55 -29.26 -10.34
N LEU A 36 -8.67 -28.51 -10.28
CA LEU A 36 -9.91 -28.94 -10.96
C LEU A 36 -10.65 -27.83 -11.71
N HIS A 37 -10.68 -26.61 -11.19
CA HIS A 37 -11.45 -25.52 -11.82
C HIS A 37 -10.76 -24.92 -13.07
N LYS A 38 -9.43 -24.94 -13.14
CA LYS A 38 -8.67 -24.44 -14.31
C LYS A 38 -8.82 -25.33 -15.54
N LEU A 39 -9.00 -26.64 -15.36
CA LEU A 39 -9.13 -27.57 -16.48
C LEU A 39 -10.44 -27.33 -17.24
N ILE A 40 -11.55 -27.12 -16.52
CA ILE A 40 -12.88 -26.86 -17.11
C ILE A 40 -12.90 -25.54 -17.89
N LEU A 41 -12.21 -24.50 -17.41
CA LEU A 41 -12.17 -23.19 -18.07
C LEU A 41 -11.18 -23.14 -19.26
N GLN A 42 -10.12 -23.96 -19.26
CA GLN A 42 -9.19 -24.05 -20.40
C GLN A 42 -9.88 -24.60 -21.65
N TYR A 43 -10.83 -25.53 -21.50
CA TYR A 43 -11.63 -26.05 -22.62
C TYR A 43 -12.68 -25.06 -23.14
N ALA A 44 -12.93 -23.97 -22.41
CA ALA A 44 -13.95 -22.97 -22.72
C ALA A 44 -13.35 -21.62 -23.14
N GLY A 45 -12.27 -21.59 -23.94
CA GLY A 45 -11.85 -20.43 -24.76
C GLY A 45 -11.60 -19.07 -24.07
N ALA A 46 -11.71 -18.98 -22.76
CA ALA A 46 -11.54 -17.75 -22.00
C ALA A 46 -10.24 -17.87 -21.22
N LEU A 47 -9.22 -17.14 -21.68
CA LEU A 47 -7.97 -16.92 -20.95
C LEU A 47 -8.28 -16.06 -19.71
N PHE A 48 -8.94 -16.66 -18.72
CA PHE A 48 -9.14 -16.05 -17.42
C PHE A 48 -7.84 -16.25 -16.64
N LEU A 49 -6.93 -15.29 -16.78
CA LEU A 49 -5.80 -15.14 -15.86
C LEU A 49 -6.40 -14.82 -14.49
N SER A 50 -6.65 -15.86 -13.69
CA SER A 50 -7.09 -15.71 -12.30
C SER A 50 -5.93 -15.18 -11.45
N ILE A 51 -5.75 -13.87 -11.46
CA ILE A 51 -4.80 -13.18 -10.58
C ILE A 51 -5.42 -13.12 -9.19
N GLN A 52 -4.75 -13.70 -8.21
CA GLN A 52 -5.14 -13.60 -6.81
C GLN A 52 -4.36 -12.44 -6.17
N VAL A 53 -5.05 -11.54 -5.48
CA VAL A 53 -4.47 -10.34 -4.86
C VAL A 53 -4.85 -10.28 -3.39
N LEU A 54 -3.92 -9.89 -2.53
CA LEU A 54 -4.18 -9.66 -1.11
C LEU A 54 -4.98 -8.37 -0.91
N VAL A 55 -6.11 -8.49 -0.23
CA VAL A 55 -6.93 -7.37 0.23
C VAL A 55 -7.19 -7.50 1.73
N VAL A 56 -7.29 -6.36 2.40
CA VAL A 56 -7.48 -6.28 3.86
C VAL A 56 -8.78 -5.54 4.15
N LYS A 57 -9.45 -5.97 5.22
CA LYS A 57 -10.64 -5.32 5.76
C LYS A 57 -10.38 -4.95 7.22
N GLU A 58 -10.44 -3.66 7.52
CA GLU A 58 -10.22 -3.18 8.88
C GLU A 58 -11.42 -3.51 9.77
N LYS A 59 -11.14 -4.08 10.96
CA LYS A 59 -12.15 -4.35 11.98
C LYS A 59 -12.67 -3.07 12.63
N LYS A 60 -11.78 -2.08 12.81
CA LYS A 60 -12.06 -0.76 13.36
C LYS A 60 -11.30 0.30 12.56
N CYS A 61 -11.99 1.34 12.11
CA CYS A 61 -11.40 2.49 11.40
C CYS A 61 -12.05 3.78 11.93
N PRO A 62 -11.33 4.88 12.18
CA PRO A 62 -11.97 6.13 12.62
C PRO A 62 -12.97 6.72 11.60
N SER A 63 -12.88 6.32 10.33
CA SER A 63 -13.73 6.81 9.23
C SER A 63 -14.82 5.80 8.84
N LYS A 64 -15.77 6.21 7.99
CA LYS A 64 -16.88 5.39 7.45
C LYS A 64 -16.45 4.18 6.58
N SER A 65 -15.16 3.86 6.52
CA SER A 65 -14.59 2.80 5.67
C SER A 65 -14.57 1.41 6.32
N HIS A 66 -15.22 1.24 7.48
CA HIS A 66 -15.48 -0.07 8.05
C HIS A 66 -16.25 -0.94 7.05
N GLY A 67 -15.84 -2.19 6.89
CA GLY A 67 -16.58 -3.11 6.02
C GLY A 67 -15.99 -3.27 4.61
N ILE A 68 -15.16 -2.33 4.16
CA ILE A 68 -14.65 -2.24 2.79
C ILE A 68 -13.33 -3.00 2.66
N TRP A 69 -13.19 -3.75 1.56
CA TRP A 69 -11.94 -4.37 1.16
C TRP A 69 -11.03 -3.35 0.47
N LYS A 70 -9.81 -3.18 0.97
CA LYS A 70 -8.82 -2.25 0.42
C LYS A 70 -7.43 -2.90 0.33
N LEU A 71 -6.54 -2.26 -0.40
CA LEU A 71 -5.14 -2.66 -0.43
C LEU A 71 -4.49 -2.44 0.94
N PRO A 72 -3.53 -3.28 1.35
CA PRO A 72 -2.73 -3.02 2.55
C PRO A 72 -1.94 -1.72 2.36
N THR A 73 -2.24 -0.73 3.19
CA THR A 73 -1.54 0.57 3.21
C THR A 73 -0.98 0.85 4.60
N GLY A 74 0.11 1.61 4.67
CA GLY A 74 0.74 2.00 5.92
C GLY A 74 1.53 3.30 5.78
N PHE A 75 1.76 3.98 6.89
CA PHE A 75 2.64 5.13 6.95
C PHE A 75 4.08 4.68 7.20
N ILE A 76 5.03 5.33 6.53
CA ILE A 76 6.45 5.16 6.81
C ILE A 76 6.82 6.10 7.97
N ASN A 77 7.36 5.52 9.04
CA ASN A 77 7.96 6.31 10.11
C ASN A 77 9.29 6.90 9.66
N LYS A 78 9.59 8.12 10.14
CA LYS A 78 10.92 8.69 9.97
C LYS A 78 11.93 7.77 10.62
N VAL A 79 12.95 7.37 9.85
CA VAL A 79 14.05 6.52 10.33
C VAL A 79 15.21 7.43 10.71
N PHE A 80 15.03 8.31 11.70
CA PHE A 80 16.10 9.07 12.37
C PHE A 80 15.60 9.55 13.73
#